data_AF-A0AAX6IDF4-F1
#
_entry.id   AF-A0AAX6IDF4-F1
#
_cell.length_a   1.000
_cell.length_b   1.000
_cell.length_c   1.000
_cell.angle_alpha   90.00
_cell.angle_beta   90.00
_cell.angle_gamma   90.00
#
_symmetry.space_group_name_H-M   'P 1'
#
loop_
_entity.id
_entity.type
_entity.pdbx_description
1 polymer ?
#
loop_
_entity_poly.entity_id
_entity_poly.type
_entity_poly.pdbx_seq_one_letter_code
_entity_poly.pdbx_strand_id
1 'polypeptide(L)'
;MEEVRNNKQVIFKGFITGAPKESDMELKEGKIKDRVPSGSGGVLVKNLYLSCDPYMRGRMREYYNSYIPPFQPGSVNFSLNTLNSTLFAYY
;
A
#
# COMPACT_ATOMS: atom_id res chain seq x y z
N MET A 1 -9.11 21.51 12.73
CA MET A 1 -7.85 20.89 13.17
C MET A 1 -7.50 19.78 12.19
N GLU A 2 -6.27 19.72 11.69
CA GLU A 2 -5.80 18.58 10.89
C GLU A 2 -5.64 17.39 11.84
N GLU A 3 -6.53 16.41 11.74
CA GLU A 3 -6.40 15.18 12.49
C GLU A 3 -5.39 14.28 11.76
N VAL A 4 -4.35 13.88 12.48
CA VAL A 4 -3.30 12.99 11.99
C VAL A 4 -3.56 11.61 12.57
N ARG A 5 -3.79 10.62 11.70
CA ARG A 5 -4.09 9.25 12.08
C ARG A 5 -2.93 8.31 11.77
N ASN A 6 -2.83 7.23 12.54
CA ASN A 6 -1.90 6.15 12.25
C ASN A 6 -2.39 5.35 11.04
N ASN A 7 -1.45 4.97 10.18
CA ASN A 7 -1.70 4.26 8.93
C ASN A 7 -0.64 3.17 8.76
N LYS A 8 -1.03 1.91 8.79
CA LYS A 8 -0.11 0.80 8.62
C LYS A 8 0.16 0.59 7.14
N GLN A 9 1.42 0.46 6.77
CA GLN A 9 1.85 0.42 5.38
C GLN A 9 2.68 -0.84 5.17
N VAL A 10 2.42 -1.54 4.07
CA VAL A 10 3.29 -2.62 3.60
C VAL A 10 4.17 -2.02 2.51
N ILE A 11 5.46 -1.95 2.81
CA ILE A 11 6.48 -1.35 1.97
C ILE A 11 7.28 -2.46 1.31
N PHE A 12 7.53 -2.30 0.02
CA PHE A 12 8.39 -3.19 -0.72
C PHE A 12 9.83 -2.71 -0.65
N LYS A 13 10.71 -3.54 -0.09
CA LYS A 13 12.07 -3.11 0.27
C LYS A 13 13.00 -2.99 -0.94
N GLY A 14 12.84 -3.87 -1.93
CA GLY A 14 13.78 -3.95 -3.06
C GLY A 14 13.38 -5.04 -4.04
N PHE A 15 13.92 -4.93 -5.26
CA PHE A 15 13.62 -5.86 -6.35
C PHE A 15 13.99 -7.31 -6.01
N ILE A 16 13.18 -8.24 -6.53
CA ILE A 16 13.36 -9.68 -6.31
C ILE A 16 13.51 -10.42 -7.65
N THR A 17 14.36 -11.43 -7.68
CA THR A 17 14.56 -12.30 -8.85
C THR A 17 13.76 -13.62 -8.77
N GLY A 18 13.32 -14.01 -7.56
CA GLY A 18 12.67 -15.29 -7.26
C GLY A 18 11.15 -15.23 -6.99
N ALA A 19 10.70 -16.12 -6.11
CA ALA A 19 9.37 -16.05 -5.50
C ALA A 19 9.40 -15.02 -4.35
N PRO A 20 8.34 -14.22 -4.15
CA PRO A 20 8.29 -13.25 -3.07
C PRO A 20 8.32 -13.97 -1.71
N LYS A 21 9.11 -13.43 -0.80
CA LYS A 21 9.18 -13.85 0.60
C LYS A 21 8.62 -12.77 1.49
N GLU A 22 8.21 -13.16 2.70
CA GLU A 22 7.74 -12.20 3.72
C GLU A 22 8.81 -11.13 4.03
N SER A 23 10.10 -11.51 4.02
CA SER A 23 11.23 -10.61 4.26
C SER A 23 11.40 -9.50 3.22
N ASP A 24 10.78 -9.64 2.04
CA ASP A 24 10.88 -8.67 0.95
C ASP A 24 9.90 -7.50 1.15
N MET A 25 8.97 -7.66 2.08
CA MET A 25 8.01 -6.67 2.51
C MET A 25 8.28 -6.25 3.95
N GLU A 26 7.97 -5.00 4.27
CA GLU A 26 8.14 -4.43 5.60
C GLU A 26 6.84 -3.76 6.04
N LEU A 27 6.40 -4.07 7.25
CA LEU A 27 5.29 -3.37 7.87
C LEU A 27 5.82 -2.10 8.55
N LYS A 28 5.38 -0.93 8.09
CA LYS A 28 5.75 0.37 8.66
C LYS A 28 4.52 1.08 9.19
N GLU A 29 4.65 1.74 10.33
CA GLU A 29 3.63 2.66 10.83
C GLU A 29 3.89 4.06 10.27
N GLY A 30 3.01 4.49 9.37
CA GLY A 30 2.95 5.83 8.82
C GLY A 30 1.92 6.70 9.53
N LYS A 31 1.94 8.00 9.21
CA LYS A 31 0.93 8.97 9.62
C LYS A 31 0.25 9.54 8.38
N ILE A 32 -1.06 9.67 8.41
CA ILE A 32 -1.85 10.27 7.33
C ILE A 32 -2.71 11.41 7.88
N LYS A 33 -2.86 12.47 7.10
CA LYS A 33 -3.79 13.57 7.41
C LYS A 33 -5.18 13.20 6.91
N ASP A 34 -6.21 13.53 7.66
CA ASP A 34 -7.62 13.30 7.29
C ASP A 34 -8.15 14.25 6.18
N ARG A 35 -7.25 14.92 5.45
CA ARG A 35 -7.60 15.80 4.36
C ARG A 35 -6.70 15.56 3.16
N VAL A 36 -7.34 15.53 2.01
CA VAL A 36 -6.67 15.56 0.72
C VAL A 36 -6.00 16.94 0.55
N PRO A 37 -4.75 17.02 0.06
CA PRO A 37 -4.09 18.29 -0.19
C PRO A 37 -4.92 19.20 -1.11
N SER A 38 -5.05 20.48 -0.73
CA SER A 38 -5.79 21.48 -1.49
C SER A 38 -5.26 21.56 -2.92
N GLY A 39 -6.18 21.50 -3.90
CA GLY A 39 -5.82 21.55 -5.33
C GLY A 39 -5.44 20.20 -5.94
N SER A 40 -5.47 19.10 -5.18
CA SER A 40 -5.37 17.76 -5.76
C SER A 40 -6.76 17.21 -6.09
N GLY A 41 -6.92 16.60 -7.27
CA GLY A 41 -8.13 15.86 -7.66
C GLY A 41 -8.21 14.46 -7.02
N GLY A 42 -7.53 14.26 -5.89
CA GLY A 42 -7.41 12.98 -5.22
C GLY A 42 -8.57 12.68 -4.28
N VAL A 43 -8.71 11.41 -3.91
CA VAL A 43 -9.66 10.95 -2.89
C VAL A 43 -8.92 10.27 -1.75
N LEU A 44 -9.35 10.53 -0.52
CA LEU A 44 -8.88 9.82 0.66
C LEU A 44 -9.81 8.64 0.94
N VAL A 45 -9.27 7.43 0.95
CA VAL A 45 -10.06 6.20 1.13
C VAL A 45 -9.55 5.39 2.33
N LYS A 46 -10.47 4.65 2.95
CA LYS A 46 -10.14 3.60 3.91
C LYS A 46 -10.20 2.25 3.18
N ASN A 47 -9.03 1.67 2.92
CA ASN A 47 -8.94 0.36 2.28
C ASN A 47 -9.49 -0.71 3.24
N LEU A 48 -10.53 -1.43 2.80
CA LEU A 48 -11.17 -2.51 3.57
C LEU A 48 -10.60 -3.87 3.18
N TYR A 49 -10.38 -4.07 1.89
CA TYR A 49 -9.87 -5.31 1.30
C TYR A 49 -8.84 -4.97 0.24
N LEU A 50 -7.89 -5.88 0.04
CA LEU A 50 -6.86 -5.81 -0.99
C LEU A 50 -6.86 -7.13 -1.76
N SER A 51 -6.79 -7.07 -3.10
CA SER A 51 -6.60 -8.26 -3.93
C SER A 51 -5.13 -8.65 -3.97
N CYS A 52 -4.89 -9.97 -4.01
CA CYS A 52 -3.57 -10.55 -4.21
C CYS A 52 -3.53 -11.20 -5.60
N ASP A 53 -3.16 -10.43 -6.62
CA ASP A 53 -3.21 -10.89 -8.00
C ASP A 53 -1.84 -11.37 -8.51
N PRO A 54 -1.78 -12.45 -9.33
CA PRO A 54 -0.52 -13.00 -9.83
C PRO A 54 0.36 -11.99 -10.59
N TYR A 55 -0.26 -11.00 -11.25
CA TYR A 55 0.48 -9.99 -12.02
C TYR A 55 1.38 -9.11 -11.14
N MET A 56 1.05 -8.94 -9.86
CA MET A 56 1.81 -8.10 -8.92
C MET A 56 3.25 -8.57 -8.79
N ARG A 57 3.49 -9.89 -8.90
CA ARG A 57 4.83 -10.48 -8.88
C ARG A 57 5.70 -9.94 -10.02
N GLY A 58 5.14 -9.73 -11.21
CA GLY A 58 5.89 -9.19 -12.35
C GLY A 58 6.43 -7.79 -12.08
N ARG A 59 5.70 -7.02 -11.27
CA ARG A 59 6.07 -5.65 -10.88
C ARG A 59 7.13 -5.60 -9.77
N MET A 60 7.44 -6.71 -9.10
CA MET A 60 8.48 -6.76 -8.07
C MET A 60 9.89 -7.00 -8.64
N ARG A 61 10.02 -7.10 -9.97
CA ARG A 61 11.29 -7.30 -10.68
C ARG A 61 11.80 -5.98 -11.23
N GLU A 62 13.12 -5.83 -11.31
CA GLU A 62 13.75 -4.70 -12.00
C GLU A 62 13.68 -4.92 -13.52
N TYR A 63 12.47 -4.79 -14.08
CA TYR A 63 12.22 -5.03 -15.51
C TYR A 63 11.31 -3.94 -16.06
N TYR A 64 11.86 -3.13 -16.98
CA TYR A 64 11.21 -1.95 -17.52
C TYR A 64 10.70 -2.12 -18.96
N ASN A 65 11.03 -3.23 -19.62
CA ASN A 65 10.52 -3.55 -20.96
C ASN A 65 9.11 -4.16 -20.93
N SER A 66 8.30 -3.78 -19.95
CA SER A 66 6.92 -4.23 -19.74
C SER A 66 5.98 -3.04 -19.93
N TYR A 67 4.77 -3.30 -20.44
CA TYR A 67 3.72 -2.28 -20.53
C TYR A 67 3.34 -1.72 -19.15
N ILE A 68 3.50 -2.52 -18.10
CA ILE A 68 3.26 -2.11 -16.72
C ILE A 68 4.62 -1.91 -16.02
N PRO A 69 4.90 -0.70 -15.49
CA PRO A 69 6.16 -0.43 -14.81
C PRO A 69 6.24 -1.16 -13.46
N PRO A 70 7.47 -1.48 -13.00
CA PRO A 70 7.67 -2.14 -11.73
C PRO A 70 7.33 -1.24 -10.54
N PHE A 71 7.17 -1.83 -9.37
CA PHE A 71 7.02 -1.11 -8.12
C PHE A 71 8.32 -0.41 -7.76
N GLN A 72 8.22 0.82 -7.25
CA GLN A 72 9.36 1.59 -6.79
C GLN A 72 9.75 1.11 -5.38
N PRO A 73 10.97 0.56 -5.17
CA PRO A 73 11.45 0.19 -3.85
C PRO A 73 11.37 1.35 -2.86
N GLY A 74 11.04 1.05 -1.61
CA GLY A 74 10.86 2.04 -0.54
C GLY A 74 9.58 2.87 -0.62
N SER A 75 8.77 2.70 -1.68
CA SER A 75 7.46 3.33 -1.79
C SER A 75 6.38 2.48 -1.13
N VAL A 76 5.29 3.13 -0.73
CA VAL A 76 4.13 2.45 -0.16
C VAL A 76 3.41 1.70 -1.28
N ASN A 77 3.47 0.36 -1.25
CA ASN A 77 2.73 -0.48 -2.20
C ASN A 77 1.29 -0.68 -1.74
N PHE A 78 1.08 -0.89 -0.45
CA PHE A 78 -0.25 -1.02 0.15
C PHE A 78 -0.33 -0.24 1.44
N SER A 79 -1.45 0.44 1.64
CA SER A 79 -1.73 1.22 2.84
C SER A 79 -3.02 0.73 3.47
N LEU A 80 -2.99 0.32 4.73
CA LEU A 80 -4.13 -0.13 5.51
C LEU A 80 -4.36 0.81 6.68
N ASN A 81 -5.48 1.53 6.63
CA ASN A 81 -5.93 2.36 7.74
C ASN A 81 -6.64 1.50 8.77
N THR A 82 -5.96 1.16 9.86
CA THR A 82 -6.60 0.49 11.00
C THR A 82 -7.36 1.55 11.81
N LEU A 83 -8.66 1.69 11.57
CA LEU A 83 -9.52 2.34 12.57
C LEU A 83 -9.87 1.29 13.62
N ASN A 84 -9.63 1.60 14.89
CA ASN A 84 -10.34 0.95 15.99
C ASN A 84 -11.82 1.30 15.84
N SER A 85 -12.54 0.55 15.01
CA SER A 85 -14.00 0.60 14.95
C SER A 85 -14.50 -0.82 14.75
N THR A 86 -14.75 -1.48 15.88
CA THR A 86 -15.63 -2.63 16.00
C THR A 86 -16.92 -2.32 15.26
N LEU A 87 -17.20 -2.99 14.15
CA LEU A 87 -18.58 -3.22 13.73
C LEU A 87 -18.60 -4.48 12.86
N PHE A 88 -19.27 -5.49 13.41
CA PHE A 88 -19.72 -6.68 12.71
C PHE A 88 -20.52 -6.28 11.46
N ALA A 89 -20.29 -7.01 10.37
CA ALA A 89 -21.32 -7.18 9.36
C ALA A 89 -21.17 -8.59 8.77
N TYR A 90 -22.00 -9.49 9.30
CA TYR A 90 -22.44 -10.70 8.61
C TYR A 90 -23.18 -10.28 7.34
N TYR A 91 -22.86 -10.94 6.23
CA TYR A 91 -23.81 -11.42 5.22
C TYR A 91 -23.26 -12.72 4.66
#